data_AF-A0A9W7I3X5-F1
#
_entry.id   AF-A0A9W7I3X5-F1
#
_cell.length_a   1.000
_cell.length_b   1.000
_cell.length_c   1.000
_cell.angle_alpha   90.00
_cell.angle_beta   90.00
_cell.angle_gamma   90.00
#
_symmetry.space_group_name_H-M   'P 1'
#
loop_
_entity.id
_entity.type
_entity.pdbx_description
1 polymer ?
#
loop_
_entity_poly.entity_id
_entity_poly.type
_entity_poly.pdbx_seq_one_letter_code
_entity_poly.pdbx_strand_id
1 'polypeptide(L)'
;MEYVEPTVAVANCLGAPVCKYLKYHRKLNDYVRNFKRIKDELTSKMEDIKLQLKVELLHPVGKIPKKGVQNWLKKVKDVIGEAQDVETKVTNGRYLCRACNGKLVDEKTQEMKTVLDDAPNVSSIFP
;
A
#
# COMPACT_ATOMS: atom_id res chain seq x y z
N MET A 1 30.30 -39.39 32.26
CA MET A 1 30.07 -38.48 31.12
C MET A 1 28.98 -37.53 31.54
N GLU A 2 29.33 -36.31 31.89
CA GLU A 2 28.36 -35.24 32.15
C GLU A 2 27.69 -34.87 30.84
N TYR A 3 26.36 -34.88 30.87
CA TYR A 3 25.49 -34.49 29.78
C TYR A 3 25.64 -32.97 29.61
N VAL A 4 26.44 -32.53 28.64
CA VAL A 4 26.50 -31.12 28.29
C VAL A 4 25.21 -30.80 27.54
N GLU A 5 24.25 -30.20 28.24
CA GLU A 5 23.07 -29.61 27.62
C GLU A 5 23.51 -28.53 26.61
N PRO A 6 23.14 -28.62 25.33
CA PRO A 6 23.30 -27.52 24.39
C PRO A 6 22.04 -26.64 24.43
N THR A 7 21.50 -26.31 25.61
CA THR A 7 20.24 -25.56 25.72
C THR A 7 20.43 -24.05 25.81
N VAL A 8 21.66 -23.54 25.97
CA VAL A 8 21.91 -22.09 26.10
C VAL A 8 22.41 -21.44 24.80
N ALA A 9 22.72 -22.22 23.76
CA ALA A 9 23.26 -21.71 22.50
C ALA A 9 22.22 -21.45 21.40
N VAL A 10 20.91 -21.65 21.66
CA VAL A 10 19.84 -21.25 20.72
C VAL A 10 19.37 -19.81 20.98
N ALA A 11 19.78 -19.21 22.09
CA ALA A 11 19.34 -17.87 22.49
C ALA A 11 19.97 -16.72 21.69
N ASN A 12 21.00 -16.96 20.87
CA ASN A 12 21.71 -15.89 20.16
C ASN A 12 22.05 -16.19 18.68
N CYS A 13 21.39 -17.17 18.04
CA CYS A 13 21.30 -17.08 16.59
C CYS A 13 20.24 -16.03 16.25
N LEU A 14 20.44 -15.27 15.17
CA LEU A 14 19.50 -14.33 14.56
C LEU A 14 19.70 -12.85 14.98
N GLY A 15 20.81 -12.24 14.55
CA GLY A 15 21.03 -10.78 14.64
C GLY A 15 19.94 -9.94 13.96
N ALA A 16 20.04 -8.61 14.08
CA ALA A 16 19.12 -7.60 13.54
C ALA A 16 18.45 -7.88 12.16
N PRO A 17 19.13 -8.44 11.12
CA PRO A 17 18.48 -8.76 9.84
C PRO A 17 17.36 -9.80 9.95
N VAL A 18 17.48 -10.79 10.84
CA VAL A 18 16.45 -11.83 10.98
C VAL A 18 15.23 -11.29 11.73
N CYS A 19 15.44 -10.38 12.69
CA CYS A 19 14.35 -9.66 13.37
C CYS A 19 13.45 -8.88 12.39
N LYS A 20 14.02 -8.25 11.34
CA LYS A 20 13.23 -7.52 10.33
C LYS A 20 12.29 -8.47 9.56
N TYR A 21 12.79 -9.61 9.10
CA TYR A 21 11.97 -10.58 8.38
C TYR A 21 10.98 -11.33 9.30
N LEU A 22 11.35 -11.58 10.55
CA LEU A 22 10.45 -12.15 11.56
C LEU A 22 9.24 -11.24 11.82
N LYS A 23 9.41 -9.91 11.82
CA LYS A 23 8.29 -8.96 11.92
C LYS A 23 7.28 -9.18 10.79
N TYR A 24 7.74 -9.25 9.54
CA TYR A 24 6.89 -9.48 8.37
C TYR A 24 6.19 -10.83 8.43
N HIS A 25 6.90 -11.89 8.85
CA HIS A 25 6.32 -13.21 9.01
C HIS A 25 5.18 -13.23 10.04
N ARG A 26 5.42 -12.69 11.24
CA ARG A 26 4.48 -12.69 12.37
C ARG A 26 3.28 -11.79 12.12
N LYS A 27 3.47 -10.63 11.47
CA LYS A 27 2.44 -9.61 11.28
C LYS A 27 1.84 -9.56 9.87
N LEU A 28 2.09 -10.56 9.01
CA LEU A 28 1.58 -10.55 7.63
C LEU A 28 0.08 -10.25 7.54
N ASN A 29 -0.73 -10.81 8.42
CA ASN A 29 -2.19 -10.58 8.40
C ASN A 29 -2.54 -9.11 8.68
N ASP A 30 -1.82 -8.45 9.59
CA ASP A 30 -2.01 -7.01 9.85
C ASP A 30 -1.59 -6.17 8.66
N TYR A 31 -0.48 -6.53 8.00
CA TYR A 31 -0.01 -5.88 6.78
C TYR A 31 -1.04 -6.01 5.65
N VAL A 32 -1.57 -7.22 5.42
CA VAL A 32 -2.59 -7.47 4.39
C VAL A 32 -3.89 -6.72 4.71
N ARG A 33 -4.33 -6.69 5.97
CA ARG A 33 -5.52 -5.92 6.38
C ARG A 33 -5.33 -4.42 6.14
N ASN A 34 -4.20 -3.87 6.54
CA ASN A 34 -3.90 -2.46 6.34
C ASN A 34 -3.74 -2.10 4.86
N PHE A 35 -3.12 -2.98 4.08
CA PHE A 35 -3.00 -2.83 2.62
C PHE A 35 -4.36 -2.72 1.94
N LYS A 36 -5.31 -3.62 2.26
CA LYS A 36 -6.68 -3.57 1.73
C LYS A 36 -7.36 -2.25 2.08
N ARG A 37 -7.29 -1.84 3.36
CA ARG A 37 -7.87 -0.58 3.83
C ARG A 37 -7.35 0.63 3.05
N ILE A 38 -6.02 0.76 2.91
CA ILE A 38 -5.42 1.89 2.20
C ILE A 38 -5.76 1.86 0.70
N LYS A 39 -5.81 0.68 0.08
CA LYS A 39 -6.24 0.54 -1.32
C LYS A 39 -7.68 1.01 -1.51
N ASP A 40 -8.59 0.62 -0.61
CA ASP A 40 -9.99 1.00 -0.66
C ASP A 40 -10.16 2.52 -0.43
N GLU A 41 -9.42 3.09 0.51
CA GLU A 41 -9.39 4.53 0.77
C GLU A 41 -8.89 5.33 -0.44
N LEU A 42 -7.80 4.88 -1.06
CA LEU A 42 -7.24 5.50 -2.27
C LEU A 42 -8.21 5.41 -3.46
N THR A 43 -8.89 4.28 -3.62
CA THR A 43 -9.91 4.08 -4.66
C THR A 43 -11.11 5.00 -4.44
N SER A 44 -11.61 5.07 -3.21
CA SER A 44 -12.71 5.97 -2.83
C SER A 44 -12.35 7.43 -3.12
N LYS A 45 -11.17 7.88 -2.70
CA LYS A 45 -10.70 9.25 -2.95
C LYS A 45 -10.60 9.58 -4.44
N MET A 46 -10.15 8.62 -5.25
CA MET A 46 -10.09 8.76 -6.71
C MET A 46 -11.49 8.90 -7.33
N GLU A 47 -12.46 8.12 -6.86
CA GLU A 47 -13.85 8.18 -7.32
C GLU A 47 -14.51 9.50 -6.95
N ASP A 48 -14.33 9.97 -5.71
CA ASP A 48 -14.82 11.28 -5.24
C ASP A 48 -14.33 12.42 -6.14
N ILE A 49 -13.02 12.45 -6.43
CA ILE A 49 -12.43 13.48 -7.30
C ILE A 49 -12.99 13.36 -8.72
N LYS A 50 -13.12 12.14 -9.27
CA LYS A 50 -13.74 11.94 -10.60
C LYS A 50 -15.19 12.42 -10.64
N LEU A 51 -15.96 12.20 -9.58
CA LEU A 51 -17.34 12.69 -9.49
C LEU A 51 -17.38 14.22 -9.45
N GLN A 52 -16.52 14.85 -8.65
CA GLN A 52 -16.41 16.31 -8.61
C GLN A 52 -16.03 16.89 -9.97
N LEU A 53 -15.09 16.26 -10.69
CA LEU A 53 -14.74 16.66 -12.06
C LEU A 53 -15.94 16.56 -13.01
N LYS A 54 -16.74 15.49 -12.92
CA LYS A 54 -17.95 15.36 -13.75
C LYS A 54 -18.96 16.45 -13.44
N VAL A 55 -19.18 16.77 -12.16
CA VAL A 55 -20.12 17.83 -11.75
C VAL A 55 -19.69 19.18 -12.31
N GLU A 56 -18.41 19.53 -12.19
CA GLU A 56 -17.90 20.81 -12.73
C GLU A 56 -17.97 20.87 -14.25
N LEU A 57 -17.67 19.77 -14.95
CA LEU A 57 -17.77 19.70 -16.41
C LEU A 57 -19.21 19.86 -16.92
N LEU A 58 -20.21 19.48 -16.11
CA LEU A 58 -21.63 19.69 -16.41
C LEU A 58 -22.10 21.10 -16.07
N HIS A 59 -21.31 21.90 -15.35
CA HIS A 59 -21.64 23.27 -15.03
C HIS A 59 -21.59 24.13 -16.31
N PRO A 60 -22.53 25.08 -16.54
CA PRO A 60 -22.58 25.89 -17.77
C PRO A 60 -21.30 26.70 -18.04
N VAL A 61 -20.54 26.98 -16.98
CA VAL A 61 -19.23 27.66 -17.02
C VAL A 61 -18.15 26.68 -16.54
N GLY A 62 -18.16 25.46 -17.06
CA GLY A 62 -17.32 24.37 -16.57
C GLY A 62 -15.83 24.75 -16.55
N LYS A 63 -15.18 24.57 -15.39
CA LYS A 63 -13.76 24.86 -15.21
C LYS A 63 -12.92 23.66 -15.59
N ILE A 64 -11.86 23.90 -16.35
CA ILE A 64 -10.87 22.87 -16.66
C ILE A 64 -10.06 22.58 -15.38
N PRO A 65 -9.97 21.32 -14.94
CA PRO A 65 -9.19 20.98 -13.76
C PRO A 65 -7.70 21.20 -13.97
N LYS A 66 -6.99 21.54 -12.88
CA LYS A 66 -5.54 21.76 -12.94
C LYS A 66 -4.81 20.50 -13.41
N LYS A 67 -3.75 20.68 -14.20
CA LYS A 67 -2.90 19.58 -14.71
C LYS A 67 -2.39 18.65 -13.59
N GLY A 68 -2.15 19.21 -12.39
CA GLY A 68 -1.79 18.43 -11.20
C GLY A 68 -2.83 17.37 -10.81
N VAL A 69 -4.12 17.68 -10.92
CA VAL A 69 -5.22 16.73 -10.62
C VAL A 69 -5.24 15.59 -11.63
N GLN A 70 -5.07 15.89 -12.93
CA GLN A 70 -5.03 14.87 -13.97
C GLN A 70 -3.81 13.95 -13.81
N ASN A 71 -2.64 14.52 -13.51
CA ASN A 71 -1.42 13.75 -13.23
C ASN A 71 -1.60 12.84 -12.01
N TRP A 72 -2.21 13.36 -10.94
CA TRP A 72 -2.49 12.58 -9.74
C TRP A 72 -3.46 11.42 -10.05
N LEU A 73 -4.56 11.67 -10.77
CA LEU A 73 -5.51 10.61 -11.16
C LEU A 73 -4.86 9.50 -12.00
N LYS A 74 -3.92 9.85 -12.89
CA LYS A 74 -3.15 8.87 -13.65
C LYS A 74 -2.27 8.03 -12.70
N LYS A 75 -1.48 8.68 -11.83
CA LYS A 75 -0.62 8.03 -10.84
C LYS A 75 -1.42 7.06 -9.97
N VAL A 76 -2.58 7.48 -9.47
CA VAL A 76 -3.44 6.65 -8.61
C VAL A 76 -3.94 5.41 -9.36
N LYS A 77 -4.36 5.57 -10.62
CA LYS A 77 -4.80 4.44 -11.45
C LYS A 77 -3.70 3.38 -11.58
N ASP A 78 -2.48 3.82 -11.86
CA ASP A 78 -1.33 2.94 -12.04
C ASP A 78 -1.01 2.22 -10.72
N VAL A 79 -0.94 2.96 -9.61
CA VAL A 79 -0.66 2.40 -8.27
C VAL A 79 -1.73 1.41 -7.81
N ILE A 80 -3.02 1.67 -8.05
CA ILE A 80 -4.11 0.72 -7.76
C ILE A 80 -3.95 -0.55 -8.61
N GLY A 81 -3.60 -0.44 -9.89
CA GLY A 81 -3.36 -1.59 -10.75
C GLY A 81 -2.20 -2.47 -10.23
N GLU A 82 -1.11 -1.84 -9.83
CA GLU A 82 0.03 -2.55 -9.22
C GLU A 82 -0.32 -3.16 -7.85
N ALA A 83 -1.17 -2.49 -7.06
CA ALA A 83 -1.69 -3.04 -5.81
C ALA A 83 -2.55 -4.31 -6.06
N GLN A 84 -3.38 -4.32 -7.10
CA GLN A 84 -4.14 -5.51 -7.48
C GLN A 84 -3.23 -6.70 -7.88
N ASP A 85 -2.12 -6.43 -8.58
CA ASP A 85 -1.12 -7.46 -8.88
C ASP A 85 -0.46 -8.01 -7.59
N VAL A 86 -0.10 -7.14 -6.64
CA VAL A 86 0.42 -7.56 -5.33
C VAL A 86 -0.59 -8.40 -4.56
N GLU A 87 -1.86 -7.98 -4.51
CA GLU A 87 -2.93 -8.76 -3.87
C GLU A 87 -3.09 -10.14 -4.50
N THR A 88 -3.01 -10.20 -5.84
CA THR A 88 -3.07 -11.45 -6.61
C THR A 88 -1.88 -12.36 -6.30
N LYS A 89 -0.66 -11.81 -6.18
CA LYS A 89 0.55 -12.56 -5.81
C LYS A 89 0.41 -13.17 -4.41
N VAL A 90 0.00 -12.36 -3.43
CA VAL A 90 -0.15 -12.79 -2.03
C VAL A 90 -1.25 -13.85 -1.89
N THR A 91 -2.39 -13.67 -2.57
CA THR A 91 -3.54 -14.58 -2.51
C THR A 91 -3.22 -15.93 -3.14
N ASN A 92 -2.50 -15.93 -4.27
CA ASN A 92 -2.08 -17.16 -4.95
C ASN A 92 -0.89 -17.85 -4.28
N GLY A 93 -0.37 -17.32 -3.17
CA GLY A 93 0.82 -17.86 -2.53
C GLY A 93 2.08 -17.75 -3.40
N ARG A 94 2.10 -16.84 -4.39
CA ARG A 94 3.35 -16.50 -5.08
C ARG A 94 4.27 -15.89 -4.01
N TYR A 95 5.56 -16.25 -4.04
CA TYR A 95 6.55 -16.20 -2.95
C TYR A 95 6.47 -17.34 -1.93
N LEU A 96 7.57 -18.10 -1.86
CA LEU A 96 7.75 -19.24 -0.94
C LEU A 96 7.78 -18.83 0.55
N CYS A 97 7.88 -17.53 0.86
CA CYS A 97 8.18 -17.05 2.21
C CYS A 97 7.18 -15.99 2.69
N ARG A 98 6.53 -16.21 3.84
CA ARG A 98 5.58 -15.25 4.46
C ARG A 98 6.21 -13.88 4.70
N ALA A 99 7.49 -13.85 5.06
CA ALA A 99 8.21 -12.61 5.31
C ALA A 99 8.38 -11.78 4.02
N CYS A 100 8.55 -12.45 2.87
CA CYS A 100 8.67 -11.85 1.55
C CYS A 100 7.35 -11.19 1.16
N ASN A 101 6.24 -11.92 1.36
CA ASN A 101 4.89 -11.38 1.18
C ASN A 101 4.63 -10.18 2.09
N GLY A 102 5.02 -10.27 3.36
CA GLY A 102 4.81 -9.17 4.30
C GLY A 102 5.57 -7.91 3.91
N LYS A 103 6.81 -8.06 3.43
CA LYS A 103 7.62 -6.94 2.92
C LYS A 103 6.99 -6.30 1.68
N LEU A 104 6.62 -7.11 0.69
CA LEU A 104 6.00 -6.62 -0.56
C LEU A 104 4.71 -5.83 -0.28
N VAL A 105 3.86 -6.36 0.61
CA VAL A 105 2.61 -5.70 1.01
C VAL A 105 2.86 -4.38 1.74
N ASP A 106 3.83 -4.33 2.65
CA ASP A 106 4.18 -3.11 3.39
C ASP A 106 4.72 -2.02 2.46
N GLU A 107 5.68 -2.36 1.59
CA GLU A 107 6.25 -1.43 0.60
C GLU A 107 5.15 -0.81 -0.27
N LYS A 108 4.26 -1.65 -0.81
CA LYS A 108 3.16 -1.16 -1.65
C LYS A 108 2.14 -0.33 -0.87
N THR A 109 1.91 -0.66 0.40
CA THR A 109 1.08 0.15 1.29
C THR A 109 1.66 1.54 1.50
N GLN A 110 2.97 1.67 1.74
CA GLN A 110 3.60 2.99 1.94
C GLN A 110 3.51 3.84 0.69
N GLU A 111 3.71 3.25 -0.49
CA GLU A 111 3.55 3.94 -1.77
C GLU A 111 2.11 4.48 -1.93
N MET A 112 1.10 3.65 -1.67
CA MET A 112 -0.30 4.09 -1.71
C MET A 112 -0.58 5.23 -0.73
N LYS A 113 -0.01 5.20 0.48
CA LYS A 113 -0.13 6.30 1.45
C LYS A 113 0.50 7.59 0.94
N THR A 114 1.70 7.52 0.37
CA THR A 114 2.33 8.71 -0.23
C THR A 114 1.46 9.31 -1.33
N VAL A 115 0.84 8.48 -2.18
CA VAL A 115 -0.10 8.98 -3.19
C VAL A 115 -1.36 9.58 -2.58
N LEU A 116 -1.87 9.00 -1.50
CA LEU A 116 -3.02 9.53 -0.78
C LEU A 116 -2.71 10.87 -0.10
N ASP A 117 -1.54 11.02 0.49
CA ASP A 117 -1.07 12.27 1.11
C ASP A 117 -0.87 13.38 0.05
N ASP A 118 -0.49 13.00 -1.18
CA ASP A 118 -0.39 13.88 -2.35
C ASP A 118 -1.77 14.28 -2.94
N ALA A 119 -2.90 13.79 -2.38
CA ALA A 119 -4.21 14.00 -2.99
C ALA A 119 -4.62 15.48 -3.04
N PRO A 120 -5.21 15.93 -4.17
CA PRO A 120 -5.68 17.31 -4.27
C PRO A 120 -6.87 17.55 -3.32
N ASN A 121 -6.81 18.67 -2.61
CA ASN A 121 -7.93 19.17 -1.82
C ASN A 121 -9.03 19.70 -2.74
N VAL A 122 -10.29 19.58 -2.31
CA VAL A 122 -11.46 20.01 -3.10
C VAL A 122 -11.34 21.46 -3.57
N SER A 123 -10.85 22.34 -2.70
CA SER A 123 -10.62 23.76 -3.01
C SER A 123 -9.47 24.03 -3.98
N SER A 124 -8.60 23.05 -4.25
CA SER A 124 -7.46 23.20 -5.16
C SER A 124 -7.67 22.61 -6.55
N ILE A 125 -8.79 21.91 -6.79
CA ILE A 125 -9.06 21.17 -8.04
C ILE A 125 -9.24 22.10 -9.23
N PHE A 126 -9.94 23.22 -9.04
CA PHE A 126 -10.22 24.21 -10.08
C PHE A 126 -9.47 25.53 -9.82
N PRO A 127 -9.18 26.31 -10.86
CA PRO A 127 -8.66 27.67 -10.71
C PRO A 127 -9.71 28.64 -10.13
#